data_AF-A0A0F5L4J2-F1
#
_entry.id   AF-A0A0F5L4J2-F1
#
_cell.length_a   1.000
_cell.length_b   1.000
_cell.length_c   1.000
_cell.angle_alpha   90.00
_cell.angle_beta   90.00
_cell.angle_gamma   90.00
#
_symmetry.space_group_name_H-M   'P 1'
#
loop_
_entity.id
_entity.type
_entity.pdbx_description
1 polymer ?
#
loop_
_entity_poly.entity_id
_entity_poly.type
_entity_poly.pdbx_seq_one_letter_code
_entity_poly.pdbx_strand_id
1 'polypeptide(L)'
;MLAISMQPLQIGGQNLAWPHNNGFAIDFENQRALRNSLNVPLTGSFALTRASAKYARRGNGTFEQFGTDIAALTDLGLSLEPAATNHCTWSADLEQSVWHKTAVTLTTGIVDPVGGASAIRVTEGAAHASLSRIAIAVTAGSTYTLTRIVRRGNCDWIRLIVGDSAFANAILAWFNLVDFTTGSMINAGAGYGAISRSIKPIGLGYALLSVTFAAPAGSVNVGITTALADGTITRASIGAGAGIGTCYEHWNTQLETGDASSPIISAATPADRAADSLTLPLAPSIGTLALSFDDGTSQTVSLATALPAAFDRTLIRNLAATA
;
A
#
# COMPACT_ATOMS: atom_id res chain seq x y z
N MET A 1 -30.26 -53.52 3.79
CA MET A 1 -29.54 -52.43 4.49
C MET A 1 -28.66 -51.76 3.45
N LEU A 2 -29.14 -50.66 2.87
CA LEU A 2 -28.50 -49.99 1.73
C LEU A 2 -27.66 -48.83 2.29
N ALA A 3 -26.33 -48.92 2.21
CA ALA A 3 -25.45 -47.85 2.66
C ALA A 3 -25.36 -46.77 1.58
N ILE A 4 -25.96 -45.60 1.84
CA ILE A 4 -25.82 -44.40 1.02
C ILE A 4 -24.52 -43.71 1.45
N SER A 5 -23.51 -43.76 0.59
CA SER A 5 -22.28 -42.97 0.72
C SER A 5 -22.59 -41.51 0.41
N MET A 6 -22.58 -40.65 1.43
CA MET A 6 -22.64 -39.20 1.25
C MET A 6 -21.25 -38.68 0.88
N GLN A 7 -21.04 -38.32 -0.38
CA GLN A 7 -19.94 -37.42 -0.74
C GLN A 7 -20.37 -35.98 -0.41
N PRO A 8 -19.47 -35.14 0.14
CA PRO A 8 -19.80 -33.75 0.38
C PRO A 8 -19.94 -32.98 -0.93
N LEU A 9 -21.03 -32.21 -1.00
CA LEU A 9 -21.40 -31.29 -2.07
C LEU A 9 -20.36 -30.17 -2.22
N GLN A 10 -19.66 -30.11 -3.35
CA GLN A 10 -18.86 -28.93 -3.73
C GLN A 10 -19.79 -27.84 -4.26
N ILE A 11 -19.94 -26.76 -3.49
CA ILE A 11 -20.63 -25.54 -3.93
C ILE A 11 -19.61 -24.64 -4.63
N GLY A 12 -19.99 -24.19 -5.84
CA GLY A 12 -19.12 -23.52 -6.81
C GLY A 12 -18.55 -22.17 -6.37
N GLY A 13 -17.25 -22.06 -6.61
CA GLY A 13 -16.42 -20.87 -6.76
C GLY A 13 -15.10 -21.42 -7.33
N GLN A 14 -14.47 -20.75 -8.30
CA GLN A 14 -13.23 -21.22 -8.93
C GLN A 14 -12.06 -21.19 -7.92
N ASN A 15 -12.07 -22.14 -6.97
CA ASN A 15 -10.92 -22.53 -6.19
C ASN A 15 -9.97 -23.21 -7.17
N LEU A 16 -8.73 -22.72 -7.30
CA LEU A 16 -7.67 -23.58 -7.79
C LEU A 16 -7.77 -24.89 -7.02
N ALA A 17 -7.97 -26.00 -7.72
CA ALA A 17 -8.16 -27.30 -7.11
C ALA A 17 -6.96 -27.55 -6.17
N TRP A 18 -7.25 -27.72 -4.88
CA TRP A 18 -6.27 -28.09 -3.86
C TRP A 18 -5.41 -29.23 -4.43
N PRO A 19 -4.10 -29.04 -4.65
CA PRO A 19 -3.33 -30.01 -5.41
C PRO A 19 -3.24 -31.30 -4.59
N HIS A 20 -4.01 -32.31 -4.99
CA HIS A 20 -4.01 -33.66 -4.42
C HIS A 20 -2.84 -34.52 -4.91
N ASN A 21 -1.93 -33.92 -5.67
CA ASN A 21 -0.75 -34.58 -6.20
C ASN A 21 0.28 -34.67 -5.06
N ASN A 22 1.10 -35.74 -5.04
CA ASN A 22 2.06 -36.13 -3.97
C ASN A 22 3.17 -35.10 -3.60
N GLY A 23 2.97 -33.80 -3.84
CA GLY A 23 3.90 -32.73 -3.52
C GLY A 23 3.67 -32.08 -2.15
N PHE A 24 4.30 -30.92 -1.99
CA PHE A 24 4.13 -30.03 -0.84
C PHE A 24 3.27 -28.83 -1.27
N ALA A 25 2.32 -28.41 -0.45
CA ALA A 25 1.48 -27.24 -0.76
C ALA A 25 1.08 -26.49 0.50
N ILE A 26 0.90 -25.17 0.38
CA ILE A 26 0.36 -24.30 1.43
C ILE A 26 -0.75 -23.46 0.82
N ASP A 27 -1.86 -23.34 1.53
CA ASP A 27 -2.92 -22.36 1.28
C ASP A 27 -2.99 -21.46 2.51
N PHE A 28 -2.47 -20.25 2.33
CA PHE A 28 -2.33 -19.25 3.37
C PHE A 28 -3.67 -18.65 3.75
N GLU A 29 -4.58 -18.51 2.78
CA GLU A 29 -5.93 -17.98 3.00
C GLU A 29 -6.75 -18.89 3.92
N ASN A 30 -6.70 -20.21 3.67
CA ASN A 30 -7.38 -21.20 4.52
C ASN A 30 -6.48 -21.79 5.62
N GLN A 31 -5.27 -21.27 5.78
CA GLN A 31 -4.29 -21.63 6.81
C GLN A 31 -4.04 -23.15 6.94
N ARG A 32 -3.82 -23.82 5.81
CA ARG A 32 -3.60 -25.27 5.74
C ARG A 32 -2.39 -25.61 4.89
N ALA A 33 -1.75 -26.73 5.21
CA ALA A 33 -0.60 -27.24 4.48
C ALA A 33 -0.70 -28.75 4.26
N LEU A 34 -0.16 -29.21 3.14
CA LEU A 34 -0.06 -30.61 2.75
C LEU A 34 1.39 -31.00 2.48
N ARG A 35 1.70 -32.26 2.78
CA ARG A 35 2.89 -32.94 2.28
C ARG A 35 2.52 -34.37 1.92
N ASN A 36 2.81 -34.80 0.69
CA ASN A 36 2.48 -36.15 0.20
C ASN A 36 1.00 -36.50 0.44
N SER A 37 0.12 -35.54 0.14
CA SER A 37 -1.33 -35.65 0.32
C SER A 37 -1.80 -35.84 1.77
N LEU A 38 -0.93 -35.64 2.76
CA LEU A 38 -1.27 -35.64 4.19
C LEU A 38 -1.26 -34.21 4.74
N ASN A 39 -2.25 -33.88 5.57
CA ASN A 39 -2.29 -32.61 6.29
C ASN A 39 -1.11 -32.54 7.26
N VAL A 40 -0.36 -31.44 7.17
CA VAL A 40 0.70 -31.11 8.10
C VAL A 40 0.35 -29.79 8.81
N PRO A 41 0.84 -29.57 10.04
CA PRO A 41 0.68 -28.28 10.69
C PRO A 41 1.22 -27.16 9.81
N LEU A 42 0.47 -26.05 9.71
CA LEU A 42 0.95 -24.85 9.02
C LEU A 42 2.23 -24.34 9.68
N THR A 43 2.28 -24.40 11.01
CA THR A 43 3.49 -24.17 11.80
C THR A 43 4.58 -25.16 11.40
N GLY A 44 5.73 -24.65 10.94
CA GLY A 44 6.86 -25.46 10.45
C GLY A 44 6.78 -25.83 8.97
N SER A 45 5.66 -25.59 8.29
CA SER A 45 5.58 -25.71 6.83
C SER A 45 6.25 -24.55 6.12
N PHE A 46 6.29 -23.38 6.75
CA PHE A 46 7.05 -22.24 6.30
C PHE A 46 7.63 -21.46 7.48
N ALA A 47 8.64 -20.65 7.18
CA ALA A 47 9.18 -19.64 8.09
C ALA A 47 9.43 -18.35 7.32
N LEU A 48 9.38 -17.23 8.03
CA LEU A 48 9.66 -15.91 7.48
C LEU A 48 10.66 -15.21 8.39
N THR A 49 11.67 -14.59 7.79
CA THR A 49 12.53 -13.64 8.49
C THR A 49 12.34 -12.25 7.90
N ARG A 50 12.26 -11.25 8.76
CA ARG A 50 12.18 -9.83 8.42
C ARG A 50 12.63 -9.02 9.61
N ALA A 51 13.78 -8.35 9.47
CA ALA A 51 14.41 -7.53 10.50
C ALA A 51 13.71 -6.17 10.76
N SER A 52 12.39 -6.10 10.58
CA SER A 52 11.57 -4.91 10.84
C SER A 52 10.11 -5.32 11.08
N ALA A 53 9.33 -4.45 11.73
CA ALA A 53 7.87 -4.55 11.67
C ALA A 53 7.38 -4.22 10.25
N LYS A 54 6.16 -4.63 9.91
CA LYS A 54 5.46 -4.16 8.71
C LYS A 54 3.94 -4.14 8.89
N TYR A 55 3.26 -3.48 7.96
CA TYR A 55 1.80 -3.55 7.86
C TYR A 55 1.39 -4.49 6.73
N ALA A 56 0.27 -5.19 6.88
CA ALA A 56 -0.37 -5.90 5.79
C ALA A 56 -1.88 -5.65 5.79
N ARG A 57 -2.48 -5.76 4.61
CA ARG A 57 -3.89 -5.45 4.38
C ARG A 57 -4.76 -6.66 4.71
N ARG A 58 -5.88 -6.43 5.38
CA ARG A 58 -6.95 -7.41 5.61
C ARG A 58 -8.04 -7.32 4.52
N GLY A 59 -8.89 -8.34 4.41
CA GLY A 59 -9.96 -8.40 3.41
C GLY A 59 -11.02 -7.29 3.54
N ASN A 60 -11.24 -6.78 4.75
CA ASN A 60 -12.07 -5.59 5.01
C ASN A 60 -11.39 -4.26 4.59
N GLY A 61 -10.16 -4.32 4.09
CA GLY A 61 -9.37 -3.20 3.64
C GLY A 61 -8.53 -2.50 4.72
N THR A 62 -8.68 -2.79 6.01
CA THR A 62 -7.85 -2.19 7.07
C THR A 62 -6.43 -2.76 7.04
N PHE A 63 -5.51 -2.10 7.74
CA PHE A 63 -4.15 -2.60 7.94
C PHE A 63 -4.00 -3.24 9.32
N GLU A 64 -3.12 -4.22 9.40
CA GLU A 64 -2.66 -4.83 10.64
C GLU A 64 -1.13 -4.77 10.70
N GLN A 65 -0.59 -4.52 11.89
CA GLN A 65 0.85 -4.51 12.10
C GLN A 65 1.35 -5.89 12.52
N PHE A 66 2.45 -6.33 11.91
CA PHE A 66 3.17 -7.55 12.24
C PHE A 66 4.56 -7.18 12.73
N GLY A 67 4.97 -7.78 13.85
CA GLY A 67 6.29 -7.56 14.44
C GLY A 67 7.45 -8.07 13.59
N THR A 68 8.67 -7.83 14.07
CA THR A 68 9.90 -8.43 13.52
C THR A 68 9.82 -9.95 13.53
N ASP A 69 10.25 -10.59 12.44
CA ASP A 69 10.22 -12.05 12.25
C ASP A 69 8.84 -12.71 12.44
N ILE A 70 7.76 -11.92 12.35
CA ILE A 70 6.40 -12.42 12.32
C ILE A 70 5.87 -12.38 10.89
N ALA A 71 5.42 -13.53 10.40
CA ALA A 71 4.79 -13.65 9.10
C ALA A 71 3.53 -12.77 9.01
N ALA A 72 3.46 -11.95 7.96
CA ALA A 72 2.29 -11.10 7.70
C ALA A 72 1.19 -11.91 7.01
N LEU A 73 0.60 -12.84 7.77
CA LEU A 73 -0.47 -13.72 7.35
C LEU A 73 -1.82 -13.09 7.71
N THR A 74 -2.61 -12.77 6.69
CA THR A 74 -3.94 -12.16 6.83
C THR A 74 -5.01 -13.09 6.26
N ASP A 75 -6.28 -12.67 6.33
CA ASP A 75 -7.40 -13.31 5.64
C ASP A 75 -7.30 -13.26 4.10
N LEU A 76 -6.30 -12.55 3.55
CA LEU A 76 -5.99 -12.52 2.12
C LEU A 76 -4.81 -13.43 1.72
N GLY A 77 -4.14 -14.06 2.69
CA GLY A 77 -2.94 -14.86 2.47
C GLY A 77 -1.67 -14.22 3.07
N LEU A 78 -0.51 -14.68 2.58
CA LEU A 78 0.81 -14.26 3.06
C LEU A 78 1.31 -13.05 2.27
N SER A 79 1.60 -11.95 2.96
CA SER A 79 2.22 -10.77 2.36
C SER A 79 3.76 -10.84 2.44
N LEU A 80 4.43 -10.87 1.29
CA LEU A 80 5.87 -10.78 1.11
C LEU A 80 6.24 -9.55 0.29
N GLU A 81 7.17 -8.74 0.81
CA GLU A 81 7.58 -7.50 0.16
C GLU A 81 9.11 -7.37 0.15
N PRO A 82 9.70 -6.82 -0.94
CA PRO A 82 11.15 -6.55 -1.00
C PRO A 82 11.53 -5.46 0.00
N ALA A 83 12.83 -5.21 0.25
CA ALA A 83 13.21 -4.09 1.11
C ALA A 83 12.75 -2.75 0.51
N ALA A 84 12.34 -1.80 1.35
CA ALA A 84 11.94 -0.47 0.91
C ALA A 84 12.20 0.59 1.97
N THR A 85 12.30 1.85 1.54
CA THR A 85 12.58 2.99 2.41
C THR A 85 11.55 4.08 2.16
N ASN A 86 10.87 4.52 3.22
CA ASN A 86 10.09 5.75 3.15
C ASN A 86 11.00 6.96 3.39
N HIS A 87 11.25 7.74 2.33
CA HIS A 87 12.08 8.94 2.39
C HIS A 87 11.38 10.14 3.05
N CYS A 88 10.05 10.11 3.18
CA CYS A 88 9.31 11.14 3.90
C CYS A 88 9.48 10.91 5.40
N THR A 89 10.02 11.87 6.14
CA THR A 89 10.12 11.84 7.62
C THR A 89 8.83 12.33 8.26
N TRP A 90 8.54 11.86 9.47
CA TRP A 90 7.32 12.20 10.24
C TRP A 90 6.06 11.91 9.43
N SER A 91 6.04 10.75 8.76
CA SER A 91 5.08 10.44 7.72
C SER A 91 3.62 10.42 8.17
N ALA A 92 3.39 10.16 9.46
CA ALA A 92 2.08 10.12 10.11
C ALA A 92 1.86 11.21 11.17
N ASP A 93 2.85 12.08 11.40
CA ASP A 93 2.76 13.17 12.37
C ASP A 93 2.90 14.52 11.66
N LEU A 94 1.75 15.11 11.31
CA LEU A 94 1.67 16.38 10.61
C LEU A 94 1.92 17.60 11.52
N GLU A 95 2.00 17.43 12.84
CA GLU A 95 2.21 18.53 13.79
C GLU A 95 3.65 19.06 13.71
N GLN A 96 4.58 18.19 13.33
CA GLN A 96 6.02 18.48 13.23
C GLN A 96 6.33 19.65 12.29
N SER A 97 7.39 20.40 12.62
CA SER A 97 7.77 21.63 11.90
C SER A 97 8.22 21.39 10.46
N VAL A 98 8.64 20.16 10.12
CA VAL A 98 8.98 19.77 8.74
C VAL A 98 7.79 19.79 7.79
N TRP A 99 6.57 19.75 8.34
CA TRP A 99 5.32 19.87 7.60
C TRP A 99 4.91 21.34 7.54
N HIS A 100 4.93 21.90 6.33
CA HIS A 100 4.52 23.26 6.07
C HIS A 100 2.99 23.31 6.02
N LYS A 101 2.44 24.16 6.89
CA LYS A 101 1.01 24.31 7.15
C LYS A 101 0.60 25.73 6.77
N THR A 102 0.10 25.92 5.55
CA THR A 102 -0.35 27.23 5.06
C THR A 102 -1.86 27.30 5.16
N ALA A 103 -2.38 28.19 6.00
CA ALA A 103 -3.83 28.37 6.21
C ALA A 103 -4.59 27.04 6.41
N VAL A 104 -3.99 26.12 7.17
CA VAL A 104 -4.62 24.85 7.58
C VAL A 104 -4.60 24.71 9.10
N THR A 105 -5.63 24.10 9.66
CA THR A 105 -5.70 23.68 11.06
C THR A 105 -5.68 22.17 11.13
N LEU A 106 -5.04 21.62 12.16
CA LEU A 106 -4.97 20.19 12.40
C LEU A 106 -5.84 19.81 13.61
N THR A 107 -6.54 18.68 13.50
CA THR A 107 -7.22 18.03 14.63
C THR A 107 -6.76 16.58 14.73
N THR A 108 -6.16 16.21 15.86
CA THR A 108 -5.64 14.87 16.14
C THR A 108 -6.71 13.95 16.75
N GLY A 109 -6.36 12.68 16.96
CA GLY A 109 -7.27 11.70 17.59
C GLY A 109 -8.31 11.12 16.62
N ILE A 110 -8.05 11.19 15.32
CA ILE A 110 -8.93 10.61 14.30
C ILE A 110 -8.62 9.12 14.16
N VAL A 111 -9.67 8.30 14.06
CA VAL A 111 -9.53 6.86 13.84
C VAL A 111 -8.75 6.60 12.56
N ASP A 112 -7.65 5.86 12.68
CA ASP A 112 -6.75 5.54 11.58
C ASP A 112 -7.12 4.18 10.91
N PRO A 113 -6.52 3.85 9.75
CA PRO A 113 -6.76 2.60 9.03
C PRO A 113 -6.33 1.31 9.75
N VAL A 114 -5.70 1.39 10.92
CA VAL A 114 -5.36 0.23 11.77
C VAL A 114 -6.27 0.14 13.00
N GLY A 115 -7.23 1.06 13.14
CA GLY A 115 -8.17 1.13 14.26
C GLY A 115 -7.64 1.90 15.48
N GLY A 116 -6.45 2.51 15.38
CA GLY A 116 -5.90 3.44 16.36
C GLY A 116 -6.45 4.85 16.18
N ALA A 117 -5.79 5.84 16.78
CA ALA A 117 -6.20 7.25 16.76
C ALA A 117 -5.12 8.20 16.21
N SER A 118 -4.24 7.68 15.34
CA SER A 118 -3.07 8.42 14.83
C SER A 118 -3.34 9.25 13.57
N ALA A 119 -4.53 9.16 12.98
CA ALA A 119 -4.88 10.00 11.84
C ALA A 119 -5.17 11.44 12.30
N ILE A 120 -5.05 12.37 11.35
CA ILE A 120 -5.16 13.80 11.57
C ILE A 120 -6.15 14.36 10.57
N ARG A 121 -7.15 15.11 11.05
CA ARG A 121 -8.02 15.91 10.20
C ARG A 121 -7.31 17.21 9.85
N VAL A 122 -7.26 17.50 8.56
CA VAL A 122 -6.76 18.76 8.01
C VAL A 122 -7.95 19.59 7.58
N THR A 123 -8.08 20.79 8.13
CA THR A 123 -9.12 21.76 7.75
C THR A 123 -8.45 22.96 7.07
N GLU A 124 -8.78 23.19 5.81
CA GLU A 124 -8.36 24.38 5.08
C GLU A 124 -9.15 25.61 5.57
N GLY A 125 -8.50 26.76 5.62
CA GLY A 125 -9.08 28.03 6.06
C GLY A 125 -9.05 29.16 5.03
N ALA A 126 -8.51 28.94 3.83
CA ALA A 126 -8.40 29.98 2.80
C ALA A 126 -8.18 29.39 1.39
N ALA A 127 -8.34 30.23 0.35
CA ALA A 127 -8.17 29.84 -1.05
C ALA A 127 -6.75 29.36 -1.42
N HIS A 128 -5.74 29.72 -0.62
CA HIS A 128 -4.35 29.32 -0.80
C HIS A 128 -3.89 28.27 0.22
N ALA A 129 -4.82 27.64 0.94
CA ALA A 129 -4.49 26.64 1.96
C ALA A 129 -3.69 25.47 1.36
N SER A 130 -2.71 24.97 2.09
CA SER A 130 -1.93 23.80 1.68
C SER A 130 -1.27 23.11 2.86
N LEU A 131 -1.15 21.78 2.73
CA LEU A 131 -0.29 20.96 3.56
C LEU A 131 0.82 20.38 2.67
N SER A 132 2.07 20.59 3.04
CA SER A 132 3.20 20.09 2.24
C SER A 132 4.40 19.65 3.09
N ARG A 133 5.22 18.76 2.53
CA ARG A 133 6.53 18.36 3.06
C ARG A 133 7.60 18.87 2.11
N ILE A 134 8.56 19.60 2.67
CA ILE A 134 9.62 20.31 1.93
C ILE A 134 10.95 20.14 2.70
N ALA A 135 12.08 19.78 2.11
CA ALA A 135 12.29 19.14 0.81
C ALA A 135 12.74 17.68 1.04
N ILE A 136 12.39 16.76 0.14
CA ILE A 136 12.79 15.34 0.20
C ILE A 136 13.80 15.07 -0.92
N ALA A 137 14.99 14.59 -0.55
CA ALA A 137 16.06 14.29 -1.51
C ALA A 137 15.65 13.16 -2.46
N VAL A 138 15.96 13.31 -3.75
CA VAL A 138 15.70 12.31 -4.80
C VAL A 138 16.88 12.21 -5.76
N THR A 139 16.99 11.07 -6.43
CA THR A 139 18.00 10.87 -7.48
C THR A 139 17.40 11.15 -8.86
N ALA A 140 18.08 12.00 -9.64
CA ALA A 140 17.62 12.40 -10.97
C ALA A 140 17.41 11.18 -11.89
N GLY A 141 16.28 11.14 -12.58
CA GLY A 141 15.96 10.07 -13.53
C GLY A 141 15.50 8.75 -12.90
N SER A 142 15.60 8.59 -11.58
CA SER A 142 15.00 7.44 -10.88
C SER A 142 13.48 7.61 -10.81
N THR A 143 12.77 6.48 -10.86
CA THR A 143 11.32 6.44 -10.64
C THR A 143 11.02 6.45 -9.15
N TYR A 144 10.11 7.31 -8.71
CA TYR A 144 9.60 7.34 -7.34
C TYR A 144 8.08 7.24 -7.34
N THR A 145 7.52 6.69 -6.27
CA THR A 145 6.08 6.68 -6.01
C THR A 145 5.78 7.40 -4.69
N LEU A 146 5.00 8.48 -4.78
CA LEU A 146 4.36 9.12 -3.63
C LEU A 146 3.06 8.38 -3.34
N THR A 147 2.85 7.95 -2.10
CA THR A 147 1.54 7.54 -1.61
C THR A 147 1.05 8.40 -0.46
N ARG A 148 -0.27 8.59 -0.40
CA ARG A 148 -0.95 9.18 0.75
C ARG A 148 -2.19 8.37 1.10
N ILE A 149 -2.38 8.11 2.38
CA ILE A 149 -3.58 7.47 2.89
C ILE A 149 -4.49 8.54 3.49
N VAL A 150 -5.65 8.74 2.86
CA VAL A 150 -6.58 9.82 3.21
C VAL A 150 -8.02 9.35 3.27
N ARG A 151 -8.85 10.01 4.07
CA ARG A 151 -10.31 9.78 4.11
C ARG A 151 -11.05 11.07 3.78
N ARG A 152 -12.15 10.93 3.05
CA ARG A 152 -13.05 12.03 2.72
C ARG A 152 -13.58 12.69 3.99
N GLY A 153 -13.47 14.02 4.07
CA GLY A 153 -14.21 14.82 5.03
C GLY A 153 -15.49 15.35 4.39
N ASN A 154 -15.51 16.64 4.05
CA ASN A 154 -16.68 17.33 3.48
C ASN A 154 -16.46 17.84 2.05
N CYS A 155 -15.41 17.36 1.36
CA CYS A 155 -15.11 17.67 -0.03
C CYS A 155 -14.85 16.39 -0.83
N ASP A 156 -15.25 16.40 -2.10
CA ASP A 156 -15.18 15.20 -2.94
C ASP A 156 -13.80 15.05 -3.59
N TRP A 157 -13.26 16.15 -4.10
CA TRP A 157 -12.03 16.14 -4.88
C TRP A 157 -10.83 16.57 -4.04
N ILE A 158 -9.74 15.82 -4.18
CA ILE A 158 -8.44 16.13 -3.62
C ILE A 158 -7.37 16.09 -4.70
N ARG A 159 -6.32 16.88 -4.51
CA ARG A 159 -5.19 16.97 -5.44
C ARG A 159 -3.89 16.71 -4.71
N LEU A 160 -3.13 15.75 -5.20
CA LEU A 160 -1.73 15.54 -4.83
C LEU A 160 -0.83 16.36 -5.76
N ILE A 161 0.26 16.86 -5.17
CA ILE A 161 1.23 17.70 -5.85
C ILE A 161 2.62 17.13 -5.58
N VAL A 162 3.42 16.91 -6.62
CA VAL A 162 4.86 16.65 -6.52
C VAL A 162 5.55 17.72 -7.33
N GLY A 163 6.35 18.58 -6.72
CA GLY A 163 6.94 19.71 -7.44
C GLY A 163 8.14 20.33 -6.77
N ASP A 164 8.59 21.44 -7.34
CA ASP A 164 9.71 22.23 -6.81
C ASP A 164 9.32 23.01 -5.55
N SER A 165 10.23 23.84 -5.04
CA SER A 165 10.02 24.65 -3.84
C SER A 165 8.77 25.55 -3.90
N ALA A 166 8.43 26.03 -5.09
CA ALA A 166 7.32 26.94 -5.33
C ALA A 166 6.07 26.24 -5.90
N PHE A 167 6.16 24.94 -6.19
CA PHE A 167 5.20 24.20 -7.01
C PHE A 167 4.92 24.86 -8.37
N ALA A 168 5.87 25.63 -8.90
CA ALA A 168 5.76 26.25 -10.23
C ALA A 168 5.97 25.21 -11.33
N ASN A 169 6.93 24.31 -11.08
CA ASN A 169 7.12 23.08 -11.83
C ASN A 169 6.64 21.91 -10.97
N ALA A 170 5.59 21.22 -11.41
CA ALA A 170 4.95 20.18 -10.61
C ALA A 170 4.16 19.17 -11.44
N ILE A 171 3.92 18.01 -10.85
CA ILE A 171 2.88 17.06 -11.23
C ILE A 171 1.68 17.34 -10.34
N LEU A 172 0.52 17.48 -10.95
CA LEU A 172 -0.76 17.65 -10.29
C LEU A 172 -1.62 16.43 -10.63
N ALA A 173 -2.12 15.74 -9.61
CA ALA A 173 -2.95 14.55 -9.77
C ALA A 173 -4.22 14.68 -8.94
N TRP A 174 -5.39 14.56 -9.57
CA TRP A 174 -6.68 14.69 -8.93
C TRP A 174 -7.31 13.33 -8.68
N PHE A 175 -8.04 13.24 -7.57
CA PHE A 175 -8.72 12.03 -7.14
C PHE A 175 -10.08 12.40 -6.55
N ASN A 176 -11.10 11.62 -6.90
CA ASN A 176 -12.42 11.73 -6.29
C ASN A 176 -12.52 10.73 -5.14
N LEU A 177 -12.76 11.23 -3.93
CA LEU A 177 -12.86 10.44 -2.71
C LEU A 177 -14.28 9.89 -2.45
N VAL A 178 -15.26 10.22 -3.28
CA VAL A 178 -16.63 9.68 -3.17
C VAL A 178 -16.73 8.29 -3.79
N ASP A 179 -16.25 8.16 -5.01
CA ASP A 179 -16.37 6.93 -5.82
C ASP A 179 -15.02 6.23 -6.03
N PHE A 180 -13.95 6.77 -5.44
CA PHE A 180 -12.58 6.28 -5.57
C PHE A 180 -12.11 6.23 -7.03
N THR A 181 -12.46 7.24 -7.83
CA THR A 181 -12.02 7.36 -9.23
C THR A 181 -10.80 8.27 -9.38
N THR A 182 -9.93 7.92 -10.32
CA THR A 182 -8.84 8.79 -10.73
C THR A 182 -9.39 9.96 -11.58
N GLY A 183 -9.07 11.18 -11.18
CA GLY A 183 -9.28 12.38 -12.00
C GLY A 183 -8.20 12.52 -13.05
N SER A 184 -7.92 13.73 -13.51
CA SER A 184 -6.85 14.11 -14.41
C SER A 184 -5.46 14.04 -13.76
N MET A 185 -4.41 14.05 -14.60
CA MET A 185 -3.04 14.30 -14.19
C MET A 185 -2.37 15.21 -15.21
N ILE A 186 -1.73 16.27 -14.75
CA ILE A 186 -1.03 17.21 -15.63
C ILE A 186 0.33 17.57 -15.07
N ASN A 187 1.22 18.01 -15.96
CA ASN A 187 2.47 18.66 -15.60
C ASN A 187 2.24 20.18 -15.67
N ALA A 188 2.46 20.87 -14.56
CA ALA A 188 2.63 22.31 -14.53
C ALA A 188 4.11 22.61 -14.74
N GLY A 189 4.44 23.53 -15.65
CA GLY A 189 5.83 23.87 -15.96
C GLY A 189 6.61 22.73 -16.62
N ALA A 190 7.92 22.67 -16.36
CA ALA A 190 8.86 21.71 -16.96
C ALA A 190 9.65 20.91 -15.89
N GLY A 191 10.36 19.86 -16.30
CA GLY A 191 11.36 19.20 -15.43
C GLY A 191 10.82 18.09 -14.50
N TYR A 192 9.51 17.80 -14.52
CA TYR A 192 8.92 16.64 -13.85
C TYR A 192 8.31 15.69 -14.89
N GLY A 193 8.52 14.38 -14.71
CA GLY A 193 7.96 13.36 -15.60
C GLY A 193 6.87 12.55 -14.91
N ALA A 194 5.61 12.95 -15.07
CA ALA A 194 4.46 12.16 -14.62
C ALA A 194 4.41 10.79 -15.32
N ILE A 195 4.23 9.71 -14.55
CA ILE A 195 4.15 8.34 -15.09
C ILE A 195 2.74 7.78 -14.90
N SER A 196 2.24 7.74 -13.66
CA SER A 196 0.92 7.16 -13.36
C SER A 196 0.34 7.69 -12.05
N ARG A 197 -0.97 7.48 -11.86
CA ARG A 197 -1.68 7.65 -10.59
C ARG A 197 -2.65 6.50 -10.36
N SER A 198 -2.93 6.21 -9.12
CA SER A 198 -4.06 5.36 -8.74
C SER A 198 -4.70 5.82 -7.44
N ILE A 199 -5.95 5.42 -7.25
CA ILE A 199 -6.66 5.50 -5.98
C ILE A 199 -7.21 4.10 -5.70
N LYS A 200 -6.97 3.60 -4.49
CA LYS A 200 -7.45 2.31 -4.02
C LYS A 200 -8.25 2.51 -2.74
N PRO A 201 -9.53 2.13 -2.66
CA PRO A 201 -10.25 2.15 -1.40
C PRO A 201 -9.57 1.20 -0.41
N ILE A 202 -9.46 1.64 0.84
CA ILE A 202 -9.02 0.85 1.98
C ILE A 202 -10.08 0.92 3.09
N GLY A 203 -9.87 0.20 4.18
CA GLY A 203 -10.86 0.06 5.26
C GLY A 203 -11.17 1.39 5.95
N LEU A 204 -12.31 1.45 6.64
CA LEU A 204 -12.75 2.59 7.45
C LEU A 204 -12.96 3.90 6.65
N GLY A 205 -13.24 3.79 5.35
CA GLY A 205 -13.53 4.91 4.45
C GLY A 205 -12.28 5.63 3.93
N TYR A 206 -11.08 5.13 4.23
CA TYR A 206 -9.84 5.68 3.69
C TYR A 206 -9.59 5.20 2.26
N ALA A 207 -8.70 5.90 1.57
CA ALA A 207 -8.15 5.55 0.27
C ALA A 207 -6.63 5.70 0.27
N LEU A 208 -5.94 4.79 -0.41
CA LEU A 208 -4.53 4.93 -0.76
C LEU A 208 -4.45 5.60 -2.14
N LEU A 209 -3.94 6.82 -2.16
CA LEU A 209 -3.65 7.59 -3.36
C LEU A 209 -2.19 7.37 -3.74
N SER A 210 -1.89 7.21 -5.03
CA SER A 210 -0.52 7.09 -5.53
C SER A 210 -0.26 8.02 -6.72
N VAL A 211 0.96 8.54 -6.79
CA VAL A 211 1.53 9.24 -7.95
C VAL A 211 2.93 8.72 -8.18
N THR A 212 3.16 8.10 -9.34
CA THR A 212 4.48 7.63 -9.78
C THR A 212 5.06 8.61 -10.80
N PHE A 213 6.34 8.93 -10.66
CA PHE A 213 7.00 9.95 -11.48
C PHE A 213 8.50 9.68 -11.64
N ALA A 214 9.08 10.21 -12.72
CA ALA A 214 10.52 10.33 -12.90
C ALA A 214 11.02 11.57 -12.15
N ALA A 215 11.96 11.36 -11.22
CA ALA A 215 12.44 12.41 -10.34
C ALA A 215 13.32 13.45 -11.07
N PRO A 216 13.18 14.74 -10.71
CA PRO A 216 14.11 15.78 -11.14
C PRO A 216 15.47 15.62 -10.42
N ALA A 217 16.43 16.47 -10.76
CA ALA A 217 17.65 16.60 -9.97
C ALA A 217 17.39 17.29 -8.62
N GLY A 218 18.01 16.79 -7.55
CA GLY A 218 18.01 17.42 -6.23
C GLY A 218 16.92 16.90 -5.31
N SER A 219 15.85 17.68 -5.11
CA SER A 219 14.81 17.39 -4.14
C SER A 219 13.42 17.69 -4.68
N VAL A 220 12.42 16.97 -4.15
CA VAL A 220 11.00 17.24 -4.42
C VAL A 220 10.27 17.70 -3.17
N ASN A 221 9.21 18.45 -3.40
CA ASN A 221 8.21 18.77 -2.42
C ASN A 221 6.94 17.98 -2.71
N VAL A 222 6.26 17.55 -1.66
CA VAL A 222 5.00 16.81 -1.79
C VAL A 222 3.89 17.56 -1.07
N GLY A 223 2.85 17.93 -1.81
CA GLY A 223 1.71 18.71 -1.33
C GLY A 223 0.40 17.95 -1.46
N ILE A 224 -0.58 18.37 -0.66
CA ILE A 224 -1.97 17.92 -0.78
C ILE A 224 -2.91 19.11 -0.51
N THR A 225 -3.93 19.22 -1.34
CA THR A 225 -4.94 20.29 -1.28
C THR A 225 -6.29 19.75 -1.69
N THR A 226 -7.39 20.28 -1.16
CA THR A 226 -8.70 20.03 -1.76
C THR A 226 -8.79 20.65 -3.16
N ALA A 227 -9.74 20.20 -3.97
CA ALA A 227 -10.04 20.75 -5.28
C ALA A 227 -11.54 20.91 -5.47
N LEU A 228 -11.97 21.91 -6.22
CA LEU A 228 -13.39 22.14 -6.50
C LEU A 228 -13.98 21.04 -7.41
N ALA A 229 -13.20 20.63 -8.40
CA ALA A 229 -13.53 19.58 -9.34
C ALA A 229 -12.24 19.01 -9.97
N ASP A 230 -12.39 18.00 -10.81
CA ASP A 230 -11.28 17.47 -11.60
C ASP A 230 -10.56 18.55 -12.41
N GLY A 231 -9.23 18.49 -12.47
CA GLY A 231 -8.38 19.41 -13.23
C GLY A 231 -8.33 20.85 -12.69
N THR A 232 -9.07 21.17 -11.63
CA THR A 232 -9.12 22.54 -11.07
C THR A 232 -8.03 22.78 -10.04
N ILE A 233 -7.42 23.97 -10.05
CA ILE A 233 -6.45 24.39 -9.02
C ILE A 233 -7.12 25.11 -7.84
N THR A 234 -8.37 25.53 -8.01
CA THR A 234 -9.20 26.16 -6.99
C THR A 234 -9.54 25.14 -5.90
N ARG A 235 -9.39 25.53 -4.64
CA ARG A 235 -9.80 24.70 -3.49
C ARG A 235 -11.29 24.39 -3.54
N ALA A 236 -11.69 23.29 -2.91
CA ALA A 236 -13.10 22.97 -2.74
C ALA A 236 -13.83 24.11 -2.03
N SER A 237 -15.15 24.23 -2.25
CA SER A 237 -15.97 25.22 -1.56
C SER A 237 -17.21 24.52 -1.03
N ILE A 238 -17.51 24.76 0.25
CA ILE A 238 -18.72 24.29 0.93
C ILE A 238 -19.71 25.43 1.20
N GLY A 239 -19.61 26.52 0.41
CA GLY A 239 -20.46 27.70 0.53
C GLY A 239 -19.85 28.87 1.34
N ALA A 240 -18.70 28.67 1.99
CA ALA A 240 -17.98 29.72 2.74
C ALA A 240 -16.87 30.41 1.92
N GLY A 241 -16.65 29.98 0.67
CA GLY A 241 -15.52 30.40 -0.16
C GLY A 241 -14.52 29.26 -0.39
N ALA A 242 -13.65 29.42 -1.39
CA ALA A 242 -12.67 28.39 -1.75
C ALA A 242 -11.72 28.10 -0.58
N GLY A 243 -11.64 26.84 -0.18
CA GLY A 243 -10.75 26.34 0.87
C GLY A 243 -11.17 26.74 2.28
N ILE A 244 -12.34 27.35 2.49
CA ILE A 244 -12.77 27.79 3.82
C ILE A 244 -13.66 26.71 4.44
N GLY A 245 -13.14 26.04 5.47
CA GLY A 245 -13.86 25.00 6.23
C GLY A 245 -13.89 23.63 5.55
N THR A 246 -13.26 23.49 4.39
CA THR A 246 -13.09 22.20 3.71
C THR A 246 -12.10 21.32 4.47
N CYS A 247 -12.39 20.03 4.56
CA CYS A 247 -11.55 19.11 5.33
C CYS A 247 -11.45 17.72 4.70
N TYR A 248 -10.34 17.08 5.03
CA TYR A 248 -10.05 15.67 4.78
C TYR A 248 -9.24 15.14 5.95
N GLU A 249 -9.09 13.84 6.02
CA GLU A 249 -8.28 13.19 7.05
C GLU A 249 -7.10 12.50 6.39
N HIS A 250 -5.96 12.52 7.06
CA HIS A 250 -4.70 12.00 6.57
C HIS A 250 -4.09 11.09 7.64
N TRP A 251 -3.52 9.98 7.21
CA TRP A 251 -2.84 9.06 8.12
C TRP A 251 -1.35 8.90 7.81
N ASN A 252 -0.96 8.66 6.55
CA ASN A 252 0.43 8.42 6.22
C ASN A 252 0.81 9.05 4.87
N THR A 253 2.04 9.54 4.76
CA THR A 253 2.67 9.95 3.50
C THR A 253 3.97 9.20 3.29
N GLN A 254 4.11 8.57 2.13
CA GLN A 254 5.28 7.77 1.82
C GLN A 254 5.84 8.14 0.45
N LEU A 255 7.16 8.29 0.37
CA LEU A 255 7.87 8.45 -0.89
C LEU A 255 8.93 7.34 -0.98
N GLU A 256 8.76 6.44 -1.92
CA GLU A 256 9.64 5.30 -2.14
C GLU A 256 10.23 5.34 -3.54
N THR A 257 11.43 4.78 -3.69
CA THR A 257 12.01 4.51 -5.01
C THR A 257 11.29 3.31 -5.62
N GLY A 258 10.87 3.42 -6.88
CA GLY A 258 10.11 2.37 -7.57
C GLY A 258 8.64 2.31 -7.14
N ASP A 259 8.12 1.10 -7.00
CA ASP A 259 6.73 0.85 -6.60
C ASP A 259 6.53 1.06 -5.10
N ALA A 260 5.32 1.47 -4.73
CA ALA A 260 4.97 1.65 -3.32
C ALA A 260 4.74 0.32 -2.61
N SER A 261 5.30 0.18 -1.41
CA SER A 261 5.03 -0.96 -0.53
C SER A 261 3.91 -0.66 0.47
N SER A 262 3.62 -1.62 1.36
CA SER A 262 2.78 -1.40 2.52
C SER A 262 3.24 -0.19 3.35
N PRO A 263 2.37 0.41 4.18
CA PRO A 263 2.73 1.58 4.96
C PRO A 263 4.01 1.37 5.78
N ILE A 264 4.96 2.30 5.66
CA ILE A 264 6.15 2.42 6.47
C ILE A 264 6.04 3.75 7.21
N ILE A 265 5.83 3.69 8.51
CA ILE A 265 5.70 4.88 9.36
C ILE A 265 7.10 5.35 9.76
N SER A 266 7.43 6.59 9.40
CA SER A 266 8.71 7.21 9.71
C SER A 266 8.58 8.28 10.79
N ALA A 267 9.66 8.47 11.55
CA ALA A 267 9.79 9.53 12.54
C ALA A 267 10.79 10.58 12.03
N ALA A 268 11.71 11.05 12.88
CA ALA A 268 12.70 12.08 12.54
C ALA A 268 13.63 11.71 11.37
N THR A 269 13.78 10.42 11.07
CA THR A 269 14.59 9.92 9.97
C THR A 269 13.74 9.10 8.99
N PRO A 270 14.18 8.95 7.73
CA PRO A 270 13.65 7.92 6.85
C PRO A 270 13.60 6.57 7.57
N ALA A 271 12.58 5.78 7.27
CA ALA A 271 12.37 4.47 7.88
C ALA A 271 12.46 3.39 6.82
N ASP A 272 13.14 2.30 7.18
CA ASP A 272 13.34 1.14 6.33
C ASP A 272 12.42 0.01 6.76
N ARG A 273 11.91 -0.71 5.77
CA ARG A 273 11.32 -2.02 5.93
C ARG A 273 12.26 -3.05 5.29
N ALA A 274 12.69 -4.03 6.08
CA ALA A 274 13.51 -5.12 5.57
C ALA A 274 12.72 -5.99 4.59
N ALA A 275 13.42 -6.64 3.67
CA ALA A 275 12.82 -7.63 2.78
C ALA A 275 12.29 -8.82 3.58
N ASP A 276 11.15 -9.35 3.18
CA ASP A 276 10.69 -10.65 3.66
C ASP A 276 11.53 -11.77 3.01
N SER A 277 12.02 -12.70 3.82
CA SER A 277 12.69 -13.91 3.33
C SER A 277 11.89 -15.15 3.73
N LEU A 278 11.27 -15.79 2.73
CA LEU A 278 10.48 -17.00 2.89
C LEU A 278 11.38 -18.24 2.84
N THR A 279 11.20 -19.14 3.82
CA THR A 279 11.77 -20.50 3.80
C THR A 279 10.64 -21.52 3.85
N LEU A 280 10.81 -22.63 3.11
CA LEU A 280 9.84 -23.73 3.05
C LEU A 280 10.50 -25.05 3.51
N PRO A 281 10.61 -25.30 4.83
CA PRO A 281 11.39 -26.43 5.36
C PRO A 281 10.90 -27.82 4.91
N LEU A 282 9.63 -27.92 4.53
CA LEU A 282 8.99 -29.18 4.13
C LEU A 282 8.88 -29.34 2.60
N ALA A 283 9.24 -28.33 1.83
CA ALA A 283 9.25 -28.41 0.37
C ALA A 283 10.39 -29.33 -0.12
N PRO A 284 10.25 -29.97 -1.29
CA PRO A 284 11.37 -30.59 -2.00
C PRO A 284 12.52 -29.61 -2.22
N SER A 285 13.76 -30.10 -2.18
CA SER A 285 14.97 -29.28 -2.39
C SER A 285 15.27 -28.99 -3.86
N ILE A 286 14.55 -29.61 -4.79
CA ILE A 286 14.64 -29.43 -6.23
C ILE A 286 13.23 -29.44 -6.82
N GLY A 287 13.13 -29.00 -8.07
CA GLY A 287 11.87 -28.95 -8.80
C GLY A 287 11.35 -27.52 -8.90
N THR A 288 10.03 -27.39 -8.80
CA THR A 288 9.31 -26.18 -9.18
C THR A 288 8.32 -25.78 -8.09
N LEU A 289 8.27 -24.49 -7.78
CA LEU A 289 7.29 -23.86 -6.90
C LEU A 289 6.36 -22.99 -7.74
N ALA A 290 5.09 -23.36 -7.80
CA ALA A 290 4.02 -22.53 -8.35
C ALA A 290 3.40 -21.69 -7.23
N LEU A 291 3.23 -20.40 -7.46
CA LEU A 291 2.58 -19.45 -6.57
C LEU A 291 1.33 -18.91 -7.24
N SER A 292 0.24 -18.76 -6.49
CA SER A 292 -0.95 -18.04 -6.93
C SER A 292 -1.21 -16.83 -6.03
N PHE A 293 -1.53 -15.71 -6.67
CA PHE A 293 -1.67 -14.41 -6.01
C PHE A 293 -3.13 -13.98 -5.85
N ASP A 294 -3.34 -12.87 -5.15
CA ASP A 294 -4.67 -12.33 -4.86
C ASP A 294 -5.43 -11.80 -6.09
N ASP A 295 -4.70 -11.35 -7.10
CA ASP A 295 -5.26 -10.89 -8.38
C ASP A 295 -5.56 -12.03 -9.38
N GLY A 296 -5.38 -13.29 -8.96
CA GLY A 296 -5.59 -14.48 -9.79
C GLY A 296 -4.45 -14.78 -10.75
N THR A 297 -3.38 -13.98 -10.76
CA THR A 297 -2.16 -14.31 -11.51
C THR A 297 -1.36 -15.39 -10.80
N SER A 298 -0.35 -15.94 -11.48
CA SER A 298 0.51 -16.98 -10.92
C SER A 298 1.94 -16.81 -11.42
N GLN A 299 2.89 -17.26 -10.60
CA GLN A 299 4.32 -17.28 -10.91
C GLN A 299 4.89 -18.66 -10.64
N THR A 300 5.91 -19.04 -11.41
CA THR A 300 6.61 -20.30 -11.23
C THR A 300 8.10 -20.02 -11.01
N VAL A 301 8.68 -20.56 -9.94
CA VAL A 301 10.10 -20.41 -9.61
C VAL A 301 10.76 -21.77 -9.39
N SER A 302 12.08 -21.86 -9.62
CA SER A 302 12.82 -23.08 -9.34
C SER A 302 13.14 -23.21 -7.85
N LEU A 303 13.04 -24.43 -7.32
CA LEU A 303 13.47 -24.77 -5.95
C LEU A 303 14.97 -25.12 -5.85
N ALA A 304 15.68 -25.21 -6.98
CA ALA A 304 17.11 -25.56 -6.99
C ALA A 304 18.02 -24.41 -6.50
N THR A 305 17.47 -23.21 -6.30
CA THR A 305 18.15 -22.04 -5.77
C THR A 305 17.42 -21.50 -4.54
N ALA A 306 18.05 -20.59 -3.80
CA ALA A 306 17.31 -19.79 -2.82
C ALA A 306 16.11 -19.12 -3.50
N LEU A 307 14.97 -19.05 -2.78
CA LEU A 307 13.79 -18.34 -3.27
C LEU A 307 14.14 -16.87 -3.53
N PRO A 308 13.54 -16.25 -4.56
CA PRO A 308 13.83 -14.86 -4.87
C PRO A 308 13.38 -13.95 -3.73
N ALA A 309 14.09 -12.84 -3.54
CA ALA A 309 13.76 -11.82 -2.54
C ALA A 309 12.53 -10.97 -2.93
N ALA A 310 12.03 -11.13 -4.16
CA ALA A 310 10.84 -10.48 -4.68
C ALA A 310 10.09 -11.43 -5.62
N PHE A 311 8.76 -11.35 -5.58
CA PHE A 311 7.84 -12.06 -6.46
C PHE A 311 7.08 -11.06 -7.33
N ASP A 312 6.39 -11.53 -8.35
CA ASP A 312 5.64 -10.67 -9.28
C ASP A 312 4.51 -9.90 -8.57
N ARG A 313 4.02 -10.44 -7.45
CA ARG A 313 3.06 -9.80 -6.54
C ARG A 313 3.44 -10.06 -5.10
N THR A 314 2.98 -9.18 -4.22
CA THR A 314 3.33 -9.22 -2.81
C THR A 314 2.40 -10.09 -1.97
N LEU A 315 1.21 -10.46 -2.47
CA LEU A 315 0.22 -11.22 -1.70
C LEU A 315 -0.01 -12.60 -2.29
N ILE A 316 0.51 -13.62 -1.60
CA ILE A 316 0.44 -15.03 -2.02
C ILE A 316 -0.74 -15.68 -1.30
N ARG A 317 -1.70 -16.18 -2.08
CA ARG A 317 -2.83 -16.95 -1.55
C ARG A 317 -2.44 -18.39 -1.26
N ASN A 318 -1.75 -19.02 -2.21
CA ASN A 318 -1.30 -20.39 -2.07
C ASN A 318 -0.02 -20.64 -2.88
N LEU A 319 0.68 -21.71 -2.53
CA LEU A 319 1.82 -22.22 -3.25
C LEU A 319 1.79 -23.76 -3.31
N ALA A 320 2.41 -24.32 -4.33
CA ALA A 320 2.55 -25.74 -4.53
C ALA A 320 3.91 -26.07 -5.12
N ALA A 321 4.60 -27.04 -4.52
CA ALA A 321 5.90 -27.51 -4.92
C ALA A 321 5.81 -28.93 -5.50
N THR A 322 6.43 -29.12 -6.66
CA THR A 322 6.60 -30.42 -7.32
C THR A 322 8.08 -30.69 -7.52
N ALA A 323 8.54 -31.89 -7.13
CA ALA A 323 9.92 -32.33 -7.31
C ALA A 323 10.24 -32.62 -8.79
#